data_AF-A0A3D5J8X5-F1
#
_entry.id   AF-A0A3D5J8X5-F1
#
_cell.length_a   1.000
_cell.length_b   1.000
_cell.length_c   1.000
_cell.angle_alpha   90.00
_cell.angle_beta   90.00
_cell.angle_gamma   90.00
#
_symmetry.space_group_name_H-M   'P 1'
#
loop_
_entity.id
_entity.type
_entity.pdbx_description
1 polymer ?
#
loop_
_entity_poly.entity_id
_entity_poly.type
_entity_poly.pdbx_seq_one_letter_code
_entity_poly.pdbx_strand_id
1 'polypeptide(L)'
;MEDDLLAMRIKIFGFCYGLILLGCLPTNVCAQSSVQPELYTYQTFGNRGSSYTSIATGVGIYLMDRDDSGPHRYLQSLVLFVPQASLVTESKLGDHFLLSSGQGIEIVLHDQWQDPVGKGAQISLRHLRWTEASKAKKEIGEPASTTIFHMGWNGIMKAIPTNLVWFFGLDVAQLFLPKTSYGEIQGAVGLRLNW
;
A
#
# COMPACT_ATOMS: atom_id res chain seq x y z
N MET A 1 27.47 4.32 10.91
CA MET A 1 27.18 5.58 10.18
C MET A 1 27.67 5.53 8.74
N GLU A 2 28.96 5.29 8.48
CA GLU A 2 29.47 5.15 7.10
C GLU A 2 28.99 3.85 6.43
N ASP A 3 28.94 2.76 7.20
CA ASP A 3 28.44 1.44 6.75
C ASP A 3 26.94 1.43 6.44
N ASP A 4 26.13 2.20 7.17
CA ASP A 4 24.69 2.32 6.95
C ASP A 4 24.38 3.08 5.66
N LEU A 5 25.21 4.08 5.35
CA LEU A 5 25.10 4.86 4.12
C LEU A 5 25.47 4.01 2.90
N LEU A 6 26.48 3.14 3.05
CA LEU A 6 26.88 2.19 2.01
C LEU A 6 25.81 1.13 1.77
N ALA A 7 25.24 0.56 2.84
CA ALA A 7 24.14 -0.41 2.75
C ALA A 7 22.89 0.19 2.09
N MET A 8 22.56 1.44 2.41
CA MET A 8 21.45 2.17 1.77
C MET A 8 21.72 2.44 0.29
N ARG A 9 22.93 2.85 -0.08
CA ARG A 9 23.32 3.07 -1.49
C ARG A 9 23.23 1.77 -2.30
N ILE A 10 23.69 0.64 -1.76
CA ILE A 10 23.59 -0.66 -2.43
C ILE A 10 22.13 -1.07 -2.65
N LYS A 11 21.25 -0.84 -1.66
CA LYS A 11 19.82 -1.13 -1.80
C LYS A 11 19.15 -0.26 -2.86
N ILE A 12 19.46 1.04 -2.89
CA ILE A 12 18.94 1.96 -3.91
C ILE A 12 19.45 1.57 -5.30
N PHE A 13 20.74 1.25 -5.42
CA PHE A 13 21.34 0.82 -6.67
C PHE A 13 20.72 -0.50 -7.16
N GLY A 14 20.52 -1.46 -6.26
CA GLY A 14 19.82 -2.72 -6.57
C GLY A 14 18.37 -2.50 -7.02
N PHE A 15 17.65 -1.57 -6.40
CA PHE A 15 16.30 -1.19 -6.81
C PHE A 15 16.31 -0.55 -8.22
N CYS A 16 17.21 0.39 -8.48
CA CYS A 16 17.36 1.02 -9.80
C CYS A 16 17.74 0.00 -10.88
N TYR A 17 18.63 -0.95 -10.58
CA TYR A 17 18.98 -2.03 -11.51
C TYR A 17 17.81 -2.99 -11.74
N GLY A 18 17.00 -3.27 -10.72
CA GLY A 18 15.75 -4.03 -10.88
C GLY A 18 14.79 -3.35 -11.85
N LEU A 19 14.64 -2.02 -11.77
CA LEU A 19 13.83 -1.23 -12.70
C LEU A 19 14.38 -1.24 -14.13
N ILE A 20 15.70 -1.16 -14.30
CA ILE A 20 16.35 -1.26 -15.62
C ILE A 20 16.13 -2.65 -16.23
N LEU A 21 16.29 -3.72 -15.45
CA LEU A 21 16.05 -5.09 -15.88
C LEU A 21 14.58 -5.35 -16.24
N LEU A 22 13.64 -4.73 -15.51
CA LEU A 22 12.22 -4.70 -15.87
C LEU A 22 11.98 -3.98 -17.21
N GLY A 23 12.73 -2.91 -17.50
CA GLY A 23 12.71 -2.23 -18.80
C GLY A 23 13.38 -3.02 -19.95
N CYS A 24 14.15 -4.05 -19.64
CA CYS A 24 14.79 -4.95 -20.62
C CYS A 24 13.98 -6.22 -20.90
N LEU A 25 12.74 -6.30 -20.44
CA LEU A 25 11.85 -7.41 -20.79
C LEU A 25 11.70 -7.50 -22.33
N PRO A 26 11.71 -8.72 -22.90
CA PRO A 26 11.71 -8.91 -24.34
C PRO A 26 10.51 -8.24 -24.99
N THR A 27 10.76 -7.47 -26.05
CA THR A 27 9.77 -6.77 -26.90
C THR A 27 8.77 -7.71 -27.61
N ASN A 28 8.94 -9.02 -27.43
CA ASN A 28 8.12 -10.07 -28.03
C ASN A 28 6.95 -10.49 -27.12
N VAL A 29 6.79 -9.84 -25.96
CA VAL A 29 5.60 -9.96 -25.11
C VAL A 29 4.54 -9.02 -25.65
N CYS A 30 3.47 -9.58 -26.23
CA CYS A 30 2.37 -8.85 -26.86
C CYS A 30 1.36 -8.30 -25.83
N ALA A 31 1.86 -7.70 -24.75
CA ALA A 31 1.10 -6.89 -23.81
C ALA A 31 1.75 -5.51 -23.82
N GLN A 32 0.98 -4.44 -24.06
CA GLN A 32 1.53 -3.10 -24.01
C GLN A 32 1.84 -2.77 -22.55
N SER A 33 3.09 -3.00 -22.15
CA SER A 33 3.55 -2.79 -20.78
C SER A 33 3.92 -1.33 -20.57
N SER A 34 3.12 -0.61 -19.79
CA SER A 34 3.45 0.75 -19.34
C SER A 34 3.81 0.70 -17.85
N VAL A 35 4.92 1.33 -17.47
CA VAL A 35 5.34 1.45 -16.07
C VAL A 35 5.07 2.87 -15.62
N GLN A 36 4.25 3.05 -14.57
CA GLN A 36 3.87 4.36 -14.07
C GLN A 36 4.17 4.51 -12.58
N PRO A 37 4.60 5.71 -12.11
CA PRO A 37 4.73 5.99 -10.70
C PRO A 37 3.35 6.09 -10.05
N GLU A 38 3.29 5.70 -8.78
CA GLU A 38 2.03 5.51 -8.07
C GLU A 38 2.16 6.12 -6.66
N LEU A 39 1.14 6.88 -6.21
CA LEU A 39 1.09 7.48 -4.87
C LEU A 39 -0.31 7.33 -4.26
N TYR A 40 -0.37 6.77 -3.04
CA TYR A 40 -1.59 6.45 -2.31
C TYR A 40 -1.52 6.95 -0.89
N THR A 41 -2.68 7.28 -0.34
CA THR A 41 -2.90 7.46 1.10
C THR A 41 -4.04 6.56 1.53
N TYR A 42 -3.84 5.76 2.56
CA TYR A 42 -4.86 4.92 3.18
C TYR A 42 -5.09 5.40 4.60
N GLN A 43 -6.35 5.50 5.00
CA GLN A 43 -6.78 5.57 6.38
C GLN A 43 -7.43 4.24 6.73
N THR A 44 -6.83 3.52 7.68
CA THR A 44 -7.33 2.25 8.17
C THR A 44 -8.06 2.43 9.49
N PHE A 45 -9.18 1.73 9.66
CA PHE A 45 -9.94 1.64 10.91
C PHE A 45 -10.40 0.20 11.13
N GLY A 46 -10.10 -0.36 12.29
CA GLY A 46 -10.35 -1.77 12.61
C GLY A 46 -11.34 -1.96 13.76
N ASN A 47 -12.08 -3.07 13.71
CA ASN A 47 -13.09 -3.41 14.72
C ASN A 47 -12.49 -3.78 16.10
N ARG A 48 -11.17 -3.95 16.22
CA ARG A 48 -10.45 -4.17 17.48
C ARG A 48 -9.54 -3.01 17.87
N GLY A 49 -9.70 -1.85 17.24
CA GLY A 49 -9.06 -0.60 17.64
C GLY A 49 -7.92 -0.12 16.74
N SER A 50 -7.56 -0.86 15.68
CA SER A 50 -6.58 -0.36 14.71
C SER A 50 -7.04 0.97 14.12
N SER A 51 -6.14 1.94 14.08
CA SER A 51 -6.38 3.23 13.42
C SER A 51 -5.05 3.84 13.03
N TYR A 52 -4.76 3.93 11.74
CA TYR A 52 -3.50 4.51 11.26
C TYR A 52 -3.62 4.99 9.82
N THR A 53 -2.77 5.95 9.45
CA THR A 53 -2.64 6.44 8.08
C THR A 53 -1.39 5.81 7.46
N SER A 54 -1.50 5.19 6.29
CA SER A 54 -0.33 4.76 5.51
C SER A 54 -0.23 5.56 4.22
N ILE A 55 0.97 6.03 3.91
CA ILE A 55 1.33 6.60 2.62
C ILE A 55 2.04 5.49 1.84
N ALA A 56 1.63 5.26 0.60
CA ALA A 56 2.27 4.27 -0.27
C ALA A 56 2.81 4.92 -1.52
N THR A 57 3.99 4.51 -1.94
CA THR A 57 4.58 4.91 -3.22
C THR A 57 5.24 3.73 -3.90
N GLY A 58 5.21 3.69 -5.23
CA GLY A 58 5.83 2.62 -5.97
C GLY A 58 5.54 2.71 -7.45
N VAL A 59 5.42 1.53 -8.07
CA VAL A 59 5.25 1.41 -9.51
C VAL A 59 4.10 0.47 -9.85
N GLY A 60 3.30 0.89 -10.83
CA GLY A 60 2.30 0.05 -11.50
C GLY A 60 2.83 -0.41 -12.85
N ILE A 61 2.74 -1.71 -13.11
CA ILE A 61 3.04 -2.33 -14.40
C ILE A 61 1.71 -2.66 -15.05
N TYR A 62 1.31 -1.81 -15.99
CA TYR A 62 0.08 -1.93 -16.74
C TYR A 62 0.22 -2.99 -17.82
N LEU A 63 -0.66 -3.98 -17.80
CA LEU A 63 -0.76 -5.01 -18.81
C LEU A 63 -2.04 -4.72 -19.60
N MET A 64 -1.91 -3.90 -20.64
CA MET A 64 -3.05 -3.63 -21.50
C MET A 64 -3.27 -4.82 -22.43
N ASP A 65 -4.52 -5.25 -22.57
CA ASP A 65 -4.93 -6.10 -23.68
C ASP A 65 -4.86 -5.27 -24.98
N ARG A 66 -4.67 -5.94 -26.12
CA ARG A 66 -4.52 -5.27 -27.41
C ARG A 66 -5.82 -4.63 -27.91
N ASP A 67 -6.95 -5.05 -27.37
CA ASP A 67 -8.25 -4.46 -27.67
C ASP A 67 -8.46 -3.19 -26.83
N ASP A 68 -8.66 -2.05 -27.52
CA ASP A 68 -8.96 -0.74 -26.92
C ASP A 68 -10.21 -0.72 -26.02
N SER A 69 -10.97 -1.83 -25.97
CA SER A 69 -12.18 -2.04 -25.18
C SER A 69 -12.03 -2.99 -23.99
N GLY A 70 -10.84 -3.58 -23.79
CA GLY A 70 -10.60 -4.57 -22.73
C GLY A 70 -10.47 -3.97 -21.32
N PRO A 71 -10.70 -4.77 -20.26
CA PRO A 71 -10.43 -4.34 -18.90
C PRO A 71 -8.93 -4.10 -18.72
N HIS A 72 -8.57 -2.93 -18.18
CA HIS A 72 -7.18 -2.60 -17.91
C HIS A 72 -6.75 -3.31 -16.63
N ARG A 73 -5.86 -4.29 -16.77
CA ARG A 73 -5.31 -5.03 -15.64
C ARG A 73 -3.89 -4.57 -15.39
N TYR A 74 -3.52 -4.43 -14.14
CA TYR A 74 -2.16 -4.09 -13.79
C TYR A 74 -1.75 -4.66 -12.46
N LEU A 75 -0.47 -4.99 -12.40
CA LEU A 75 0.21 -5.41 -11.19
C LEU A 75 0.88 -4.18 -10.59
N GLN A 76 0.70 -3.96 -9.30
CA GLN A 76 1.34 -2.89 -8.58
C GLN A 76 2.25 -3.44 -7.48
N SER A 77 3.39 -2.79 -7.30
CA SER A 77 4.26 -3.00 -6.14
C SER A 77 4.49 -1.66 -5.46
N LEU A 78 4.10 -1.59 -4.18
CA LEU A 78 4.12 -0.40 -3.35
C LEU A 78 5.02 -0.60 -2.14
N VAL A 79 5.79 0.43 -1.81
CA VAL A 79 6.43 0.60 -0.50
C VAL A 79 5.50 1.46 0.34
N LEU A 80 5.26 1.03 1.57
CA LEU A 80 4.37 1.68 2.52
C LEU A 80 5.17 2.33 3.64
N PHE A 81 4.70 3.49 4.06
CA PHE A 81 5.17 4.22 5.22
C PHE A 81 3.97 4.60 6.09
N VAL A 82 4.06 4.34 7.39
CA VAL A 82 3.06 4.73 8.39
C VAL A 82 3.71 5.73 9.33
N PRO A 83 3.36 7.03 9.26
CA PRO A 83 3.83 7.99 10.23
C PRO A 83 3.44 7.58 11.67
N GLN A 84 4.31 7.88 12.63
CA GLN A 84 4.07 7.56 14.05
C GLN A 84 2.78 8.20 14.59
N ALA A 85 2.45 9.40 14.10
CA ALA A 85 1.18 10.06 14.38
C ALA A 85 0.39 10.23 13.07
N SER A 86 -0.89 9.90 13.09
CA SER A 86 -1.80 10.21 11.99
C SER A 86 -2.23 11.68 12.05
N LEU A 87 -2.87 12.16 10.98
CA LEU A 87 -3.28 13.56 10.84
C LEU A 87 -4.22 14.08 11.95
N VAL A 88 -4.88 13.21 12.73
CA VAL A 88 -5.89 13.63 13.72
C VAL A 88 -5.91 12.77 15.00
N THR A 89 -5.41 11.53 14.99
CA THR A 89 -5.46 10.61 16.14
C THR A 89 -4.15 9.87 16.35
N GLU A 90 -4.01 9.27 17.52
CA GLU A 90 -2.87 8.41 17.81
C GLU A 90 -2.97 7.11 17.01
N SER A 91 -1.88 6.79 16.31
CA SER A 91 -1.80 5.57 15.51
C SER A 91 -1.85 4.35 16.42
N LYS A 92 -2.74 3.41 16.11
CA LYS A 92 -2.93 2.18 16.85
C LYS A 92 -2.99 0.96 15.94
N LEU A 93 -2.54 -0.17 16.47
CA LEU A 93 -2.72 -1.50 15.89
C LEU A 93 -3.43 -2.38 16.93
N GLY A 94 -4.70 -2.70 16.66
CA GLY A 94 -5.60 -3.27 17.65
C GLY A 94 -5.71 -2.37 18.88
N ASP A 95 -5.40 -2.91 20.05
CA ASP A 95 -5.39 -2.19 21.32
C ASP A 95 -4.04 -1.53 21.66
N HIS A 96 -3.02 -1.61 20.79
CA HIS A 96 -1.68 -1.06 21.03
C HIS A 96 -1.46 0.27 20.33
N PHE A 97 -0.85 1.23 21.02
CA PHE A 97 -0.28 2.44 20.44
C PHE A 97 0.97 2.10 19.62
N LEU A 98 1.09 2.71 18.45
CA LEU A 98 2.27 2.64 17.59
C LEU A 98 3.22 3.76 18.01
N LEU A 99 4.31 3.40 18.67
CA LEU A 99 5.29 4.33 19.25
C LEU A 99 6.43 4.67 18.28
N SER A 100 6.57 3.91 17.19
CA SER A 100 7.47 4.23 16.08
C SER A 100 6.69 4.51 14.80
N SER A 101 7.38 5.03 13.79
CA SER A 101 6.88 4.91 12.42
C SER A 101 6.87 3.43 11.99
N GLY A 102 6.00 3.13 11.03
CA GLY A 102 5.90 1.81 10.41
C GLY A 102 6.34 1.85 8.96
N GLN A 103 6.72 0.68 8.45
CA GLN A 103 7.09 0.49 7.06
C GLN A 103 6.62 -0.87 6.55
N GLY A 104 6.45 -0.98 5.25
CA GLY A 104 6.00 -2.24 4.67
C GLY A 104 5.99 -2.26 3.17
N ILE A 105 5.38 -3.32 2.65
CA ILE A 105 5.20 -3.54 1.23
C ILE A 105 3.76 -3.95 0.94
N GLU A 106 3.31 -3.63 -0.26
CA GLU A 106 2.02 -4.05 -0.78
C GLU A 106 2.15 -4.48 -2.24
N ILE A 107 1.53 -5.60 -2.55
CA ILE A 107 1.42 -6.12 -3.92
C ILE A 107 -0.06 -6.13 -4.27
N VAL A 108 -0.42 -5.46 -5.36
CA VAL A 108 -1.81 -5.25 -5.77
C VAL A 108 -2.05 -5.81 -7.15
N LEU A 109 -3.19 -6.48 -7.30
CA LEU A 109 -3.78 -6.80 -8.60
C LEU A 109 -5.00 -5.92 -8.79
N HIS A 110 -5.00 -5.15 -9.87
CA HIS A 110 -6.12 -4.30 -10.23
C HIS A 110 -6.85 -4.85 -11.45
N ASP A 111 -8.17 -4.66 -11.42
CA ASP A 111 -9.06 -4.81 -12.57
C ASP A 111 -9.83 -3.49 -12.72
N GLN A 112 -9.52 -2.73 -13.77
CA GLN A 112 -10.24 -1.50 -14.11
C GLN A 112 -11.21 -1.76 -15.26
N TRP A 113 -12.45 -1.33 -15.06
CA TRP A 113 -13.49 -1.44 -16.06
C TRP A 113 -13.56 -0.16 -16.90
N GLN A 114 -13.81 -0.32 -18.19
CA GLN A 114 -14.12 0.80 -19.07
C GLN A 114 -15.57 1.28 -18.92
N ASP A 115 -16.49 0.40 -18.49
CA ASP A 115 -17.88 0.77 -18.22
C ASP A 115 -18.33 0.22 -16.86
N PRO A 116 -18.67 1.08 -15.88
CA PRO A 116 -18.58 2.54 -15.92
C PRO A 116 -17.13 3.05 -15.86
N VAL A 117 -16.80 4.03 -16.71
CA VAL A 117 -15.46 4.62 -16.84
C VAL A 117 -14.93 5.08 -15.48
N GLY A 118 -13.71 4.64 -15.14
CA GLY A 118 -12.99 5.09 -13.96
C GLY A 118 -13.39 4.37 -12.67
N LYS A 119 -14.12 3.25 -12.75
CA LYS A 119 -14.28 2.31 -11.63
C LYS A 119 -13.35 1.12 -11.78
N GLY A 120 -12.88 0.61 -10.66
CA GLY A 120 -12.11 -0.62 -10.63
C GLY A 120 -12.23 -1.33 -9.30
N ALA A 121 -11.85 -2.59 -9.31
CA ALA A 121 -11.64 -3.40 -8.13
C ALA A 121 -10.15 -3.69 -7.98
N GLN A 122 -9.73 -3.91 -6.74
CA GLN A 122 -8.37 -4.32 -6.43
C GLN A 122 -8.37 -5.38 -5.34
N ILE A 123 -7.42 -6.30 -5.45
CA ILE A 123 -7.06 -7.21 -4.36
C ILE A 123 -5.60 -6.97 -4.05
N SER A 124 -5.26 -6.78 -2.78
CA SER A 124 -3.86 -6.63 -2.38
C SER A 124 -3.48 -7.46 -1.17
N LEU A 125 -2.19 -7.78 -1.11
CA LEU A 125 -1.56 -8.31 0.08
C LEU A 125 -0.58 -7.27 0.59
N ARG A 126 -0.74 -6.89 1.85
CA ARG A 126 0.07 -5.90 2.53
C ARG A 126 0.73 -6.49 3.76
N HIS A 127 1.99 -6.13 4.00
CA HIS A 127 2.68 -6.43 5.25
C HIS A 127 3.34 -5.16 5.81
N LEU A 128 2.99 -4.79 7.03
CA LEU A 128 3.51 -3.62 7.74
C LEU A 128 4.20 -4.04 9.04
N ARG A 129 5.26 -3.31 9.41
CA ARG A 129 6.03 -3.53 10.65
C ARG A 129 6.30 -2.21 11.36
N TRP A 130 6.31 -2.27 12.69
CA TRP A 130 6.73 -1.22 13.60
C TRP A 130 7.77 -1.79 14.55
N THR A 131 8.76 -0.97 14.90
CA THR A 131 9.81 -1.38 15.85
C THR A 131 9.33 -1.23 17.29
N GLU A 132 8.39 -0.32 17.55
CA GLU A 132 7.89 -0.03 18.90
C GLU A 132 6.37 0.13 18.91
N ALA A 133 5.70 -0.74 19.67
CA ALA A 133 4.29 -0.66 19.98
C ALA A 133 4.05 -1.08 21.44
N SER A 134 3.04 -0.48 22.10
CA SER A 134 2.68 -0.82 23.48
C SER A 134 1.20 -0.52 23.79
N LYS A 135 0.64 -1.19 24.80
CA LYS A 135 -0.68 -0.88 25.36
C LYS A 135 -0.74 0.50 26.03
N ALA A 136 0.40 1.07 26.43
CA ALA A 136 0.46 2.41 26.99
C ALA A 136 1.59 3.25 26.36
N LYS A 137 1.35 4.55 26.19
CA LYS A 137 2.28 5.46 25.48
C LYS A 137 3.62 5.69 26.16
N LYS A 138 3.71 5.42 27.46
CA LYS A 138 4.91 5.67 28.29
C LYS A 138 5.64 4.38 28.66
N GLU A 139 5.31 3.27 28.02
CA GLU A 139 5.97 1.98 28.23
C GLU A 139 7.07 1.77 27.19
N ILE A 140 7.99 0.86 27.51
CA ILE A 140 8.97 0.37 26.55
C ILE A 140 8.20 -0.37 25.45
N GLY A 141 8.32 0.12 24.21
CA GLY A 141 7.67 -0.50 23.06
C GLY A 141 8.35 -1.83 22.68
N GLU A 142 7.55 -2.77 22.22
CA GLU A 142 8.02 -4.02 21.61
C GLU A 142 7.58 -4.06 20.12
N PRO A 143 8.29 -4.80 19.24
CA PRO A 143 7.94 -4.86 17.83
C PRO A 143 6.51 -5.36 17.58
N ALA A 144 5.88 -4.80 16.55
CA ALA A 144 4.56 -5.23 16.10
C ALA A 144 4.52 -5.31 14.57
N SER A 145 3.62 -6.12 14.03
CA SER A 145 3.39 -6.19 12.59
C SER A 145 1.96 -6.58 12.26
N THR A 146 1.55 -6.34 11.02
CA THR A 146 0.29 -6.83 10.49
C THR A 146 0.46 -7.33 9.07
N THR A 147 -0.29 -8.38 8.75
CA THR A 147 -0.46 -8.85 7.38
C THR A 147 -1.93 -8.71 7.01
N ILE A 148 -2.20 -8.07 5.89
CA ILE A 148 -3.54 -7.65 5.49
C ILE A 148 -3.82 -8.18 4.10
N PHE A 149 -4.94 -8.88 3.96
CA PHE A 149 -5.57 -9.13 2.68
C PHE A 149 -6.66 -8.08 2.47
N HIS A 150 -6.53 -7.28 1.42
CA HIS A 150 -7.40 -6.15 1.11
C HIS A 150 -8.24 -6.44 -0.13
N MET A 151 -9.51 -6.09 -0.07
CA MET A 151 -10.43 -6.06 -1.19
C MET A 151 -10.98 -4.64 -1.32
N GLY A 152 -10.66 -3.96 -2.41
CA GLY A 152 -11.00 -2.55 -2.59
C GLY A 152 -11.74 -2.26 -3.88
N TRP A 153 -12.44 -1.13 -3.87
CA TRP A 153 -13.07 -0.50 -5.01
C TRP A 153 -12.58 0.93 -5.10
N ASN A 154 -12.38 1.40 -6.33
CA ASN A 154 -11.96 2.75 -6.60
C ASN A 154 -12.88 3.43 -7.62
N GLY A 155 -12.83 4.76 -7.62
CA GLY A 155 -13.65 5.59 -8.48
C GLY A 155 -13.07 6.99 -8.67
N ILE A 156 -13.56 7.66 -9.71
CA ILE A 156 -13.39 9.12 -9.90
C ILE A 156 -14.68 9.85 -9.53
N MET A 157 -14.57 11.11 -9.10
CA MET A 157 -15.74 11.98 -8.87
C MET A 157 -15.62 13.22 -9.74
N LYS A 158 -16.72 13.62 -10.41
CA LYS A 158 -16.76 14.86 -11.21
C LYS A 158 -16.40 16.13 -10.41
N ALA A 159 -16.61 16.11 -9.09
CA ALA A 159 -16.37 17.25 -8.20
C ALA A 159 -14.92 17.37 -7.69
N ILE A 160 -14.06 16.41 -8.04
CA ILE A 160 -12.66 16.32 -7.58
C ILE A 160 -11.75 16.45 -8.82
N PRO A 161 -10.52 16.99 -8.70
CA PRO A 161 -9.56 16.96 -9.80
C PRO A 161 -9.51 15.60 -10.48
N THR A 162 -9.52 15.60 -11.82
CA THR A 162 -9.61 14.37 -12.64
C THR A 162 -8.46 13.39 -12.43
N ASN A 163 -7.36 13.87 -11.85
CA ASN A 163 -6.18 13.09 -11.51
C ASN A 163 -6.24 12.46 -10.10
N LEU A 164 -7.32 12.63 -9.34
CA LEU A 164 -7.49 12.03 -8.02
C LEU A 164 -8.56 10.93 -8.06
N VAL A 165 -8.16 9.75 -7.62
CA VAL A 165 -9.01 8.56 -7.50
C VAL A 165 -9.27 8.32 -6.02
N TRP A 166 -10.53 8.16 -5.62
CA TRP A 166 -10.87 7.69 -4.29
C TRP A 166 -10.94 6.16 -4.27
N PHE A 167 -10.67 5.57 -3.12
CA PHE A 167 -10.91 4.15 -2.92
C PHE A 167 -11.47 3.87 -1.52
N PHE A 168 -12.18 2.76 -1.44
CA PHE A 168 -12.69 2.15 -0.22
C PHE A 168 -12.43 0.65 -0.29
N GLY A 169 -12.12 0.00 0.83
CA GLY A 169 -12.00 -1.44 0.86
C GLY A 169 -12.22 -2.06 2.23
N LEU A 170 -12.29 -3.38 2.19
CA LEU A 170 -12.47 -4.27 3.32
C LEU A 170 -11.21 -5.11 3.47
N ASP A 171 -10.72 -5.17 4.70
CA ASP A 171 -9.46 -5.79 5.05
C ASP A 171 -9.70 -6.95 6.02
N VAL A 172 -9.05 -8.06 5.75
CA VAL A 172 -8.85 -9.15 6.72
C VAL A 172 -7.40 -9.10 7.16
N ALA A 173 -7.19 -8.70 8.41
CA ALA A 173 -5.87 -8.47 8.98
C ALA A 173 -5.52 -9.52 10.02
N GLN A 174 -4.29 -10.04 9.98
CA GLN A 174 -3.67 -10.76 11.09
C GLN A 174 -2.71 -9.82 11.80
N LEU A 175 -3.00 -9.52 13.06
CA LEU A 175 -2.16 -8.67 13.90
C LEU A 175 -1.17 -9.51 14.69
N PHE A 176 0.08 -9.10 14.71
CA PHE A 176 1.14 -9.65 15.55
C PHE A 176 1.59 -8.56 16.51
N LEU A 177 1.14 -8.65 17.75
CA LEU A 177 1.33 -7.65 18.78
C LEU A 177 2.28 -8.20 19.86
N PRO A 178 2.82 -7.33 20.72
CA PRO A 178 3.53 -7.77 21.91
C PRO A 178 2.71 -8.80 22.69
N LYS A 179 3.25 -10.01 22.84
CA LYS A 179 2.69 -11.12 23.63
C LYS A 179 1.35 -11.70 23.14
N THR A 180 0.79 -11.23 22.02
CA THR A 180 -0.49 -11.75 21.50
C THR A 180 -0.62 -11.61 19.98
N SER A 181 -1.46 -12.44 19.37
CA SER A 181 -1.78 -12.35 17.95
C SER A 181 -3.22 -12.72 17.70
N TYR A 182 -3.89 -12.00 16.82
CA TYR A 182 -5.29 -12.24 16.48
C TYR A 182 -5.70 -11.59 15.16
N GLY A 183 -6.80 -12.08 14.60
CA GLY A 183 -7.43 -11.51 13.42
C GLY A 183 -8.27 -10.26 13.74
N GLU A 184 -8.35 -9.35 12.78
CA GLU A 184 -9.15 -8.12 12.82
C GLU A 184 -9.79 -7.87 11.44
N ILE A 185 -11.03 -7.38 11.44
CA ILE A 185 -11.65 -6.85 10.21
C ILE A 185 -11.43 -5.33 10.21
N GLN A 186 -10.89 -4.81 9.14
CA GLN A 186 -10.62 -3.39 8.99
C GLN A 186 -11.33 -2.82 7.75
N GLY A 187 -11.61 -1.53 7.78
CA GLY A 187 -11.96 -0.75 6.61
C GLY A 187 -10.78 0.14 6.24
N ALA A 188 -10.57 0.31 4.95
CA ALA A 188 -9.59 1.22 4.38
C ALA A 188 -10.30 2.22 3.47
N VAL A 189 -10.01 3.50 3.64
CA VAL A 189 -10.44 4.56 2.70
C VAL A 189 -9.24 5.38 2.31
N GLY A 190 -9.26 5.97 1.13
CA GLY A 190 -8.09 6.73 0.72
C GLY A 190 -8.15 7.35 -0.64
N LEU A 191 -7.01 7.93 -1.01
CA LEU A 191 -6.83 8.67 -2.24
C LEU A 191 -5.60 8.17 -2.98
N ARG A 192 -5.66 8.25 -4.30
CA ARG A 192 -4.58 7.90 -5.21
C ARG A 192 -4.43 9.02 -6.22
N LEU A 193 -3.18 9.40 -6.51
CA LEU A 193 -2.87 10.29 -7.62
C LEU A 193 -2.58 9.49 -8.89
N ASN A 194 -3.31 9.83 -9.96
CA ASN A 194 -2.98 9.45 -11.33
C ASN A 194 -2.12 10.54 -11.96
N TRP A 195 -1.14 10.11 -12.77
CA TRP A 195 -0.24 11.00 -13.50
C TRP A 195 -0.52 10.93 -15.00
#